data_AF-A0A6A3V0Z4-F1
#
_entry.id   AF-A0A6A3V0Z4-F1
#
_cell.length_a   1.000
_cell.length_b   1.000
_cell.length_c   1.000
_cell.angle_alpha   90.00
_cell.angle_beta   90.00
_cell.angle_gamma   90.00
#
_symmetry.space_group_name_H-M   'P 1'
#
loop_
_entity.id
_entity.type
_entity.pdbx_description
1 polymer ?
#
loop_
_entity_poly.entity_id
_entity_poly.type
_entity_poly.pdbx_seq_one_letter_code
_entity_poly.pdbx_strand_id
1 'polypeptide(L)'
;MLAKCSAEGMEIEQCDVDTVLLYGKLEEEIYMELPEGLRELLELAEAEGEDDVVCMLLQSLYGLKQASRVWNETIDKHLKSMGFEPADADPCVYTRGEGDDECIVCLYVDDMLIASRQKAVIATVKAGTAEKFLLKDIGAEQVGATVIYEDNQGAMALAKNRRW
;
A
#
# COMPACT_ATOMS: atom_id res chain seq x y z
N MET A 1 -7.24 -13.75 7.93
CA MET A 1 -8.00 -13.12 6.82
C MET A 1 -8.44 -14.16 5.79
N LEU A 2 -7.55 -14.74 4.99
CA LEU A 2 -7.91 -15.67 3.90
C LEU A 2 -8.80 -16.86 4.31
N ALA A 3 -8.48 -17.50 5.44
CA ALA A 3 -9.27 -18.65 5.93
C ALA A 3 -10.72 -18.26 6.24
N LYS A 4 -10.91 -17.06 6.81
CA LYS A 4 -12.23 -16.48 7.06
C LYS A 4 -12.95 -16.23 5.74
N CYS A 5 -12.31 -15.53 4.81
CA CYS A 5 -12.89 -15.22 3.49
C CYS A 5 -13.35 -16.48 2.75
N SER A 6 -12.54 -17.55 2.76
CA SER A 6 -12.91 -18.83 2.15
C SER A 6 -14.08 -19.51 2.84
N ALA A 7 -14.14 -19.50 4.18
CA ALA A 7 -15.24 -20.08 4.94
C ALA A 7 -16.55 -19.31 4.76
N GLU A 8 -16.44 -18.01 4.48
CA GLU A 8 -17.55 -17.07 4.43
C GLU A 8 -18.02 -16.71 3.02
N GLY A 9 -17.38 -17.28 2.00
CA GLY A 9 -17.72 -17.03 0.59
C GLY A 9 -17.43 -15.60 0.14
N MET A 10 -16.44 -14.94 0.74
CA MET A 10 -16.02 -13.60 0.35
C MET A 10 -15.15 -13.68 -0.91
N GLU A 11 -15.33 -12.73 -1.81
CA GLU A 11 -14.42 -12.50 -2.91
C GLU A 11 -13.24 -11.67 -2.46
N ILE A 12 -12.08 -11.87 -3.09
CA ILE A 12 -10.85 -11.14 -2.78
C ILE A 12 -10.29 -10.56 -4.07
N GLU A 13 -9.95 -9.27 -4.04
CA GLU A 13 -9.21 -8.59 -5.10
C GLU A 13 -7.92 -7.99 -4.55
N GLN A 14 -6.85 -8.07 -5.32
CA GLN A 14 -5.55 -7.53 -4.97
C GLN A 14 -5.25 -6.26 -5.76
N CYS A 15 -4.69 -5.25 -5.10
CA CYS A 15 -4.14 -4.06 -5.72
C CYS A 15 -2.73 -3.80 -5.21
N ASP A 16 -1.94 -3.12 -6.04
CA ASP A 16 -0.63 -2.57 -5.69
C ASP A 16 -0.76 -1.05 -5.63
N VAL A 17 -0.31 -0.43 -4.54
CA VAL A 17 -0.24 1.03 -4.46
C VAL A 17 1.08 1.46 -5.07
N ASP A 18 1.02 2.24 -6.14
CA ASP A 18 2.21 2.68 -6.84
C ASP A 18 3.00 3.69 -6.01
N THR A 19 4.31 3.56 -5.95
CA THR A 19 5.19 4.54 -5.28
C THR A 19 4.79 4.90 -3.83
N VAL A 20 4.33 3.93 -3.02
CA VAL A 20 3.81 4.14 -1.64
C VAL A 20 4.59 5.14 -0.78
N LEU A 21 5.92 5.10 -0.86
CA LEU A 21 6.78 5.93 -0.03
C LEU A 21 6.68 7.42 -0.38
N LEU A 22 6.34 7.77 -1.63
CA LEU A 22 6.18 9.17 -2.02
C LEU A 22 4.95 9.81 -1.40
N TYR A 23 3.94 9.05 -0.96
CA TYR A 23 2.75 9.64 -0.36
C TYR A 23 2.96 10.13 1.08
N GLY A 24 4.07 9.72 1.71
CA GLY A 24 4.39 10.11 3.06
C GLY A 24 4.94 11.52 3.17
N LYS A 25 4.28 12.38 3.96
CA LYS A 25 4.84 13.68 4.35
C LYS A 25 5.87 13.48 5.45
N LEU A 26 7.07 14.01 5.25
CA LEU A 26 8.11 14.02 6.28
C LEU A 26 7.76 15.07 7.35
N GLU A 27 7.81 14.67 8.62
CA GLU A 27 7.72 15.60 9.76
C GLU A 27 9.08 16.26 10.06
N GLU A 28 10.15 15.58 9.70
CA GLU A 28 11.53 16.02 9.89
C GLU A 28 12.08 16.70 8.63
N GLU A 29 12.91 17.73 8.81
CA GLU A 29 13.67 18.32 7.71
C GLU A 29 14.85 17.43 7.37
N ILE A 30 14.78 16.78 6.22
CA ILE A 30 15.83 15.89 5.73
C ILE A 30 16.44 16.50 4.49
N TYR A 31 17.76 16.69 4.57
CA TYR A 31 18.58 17.14 3.46
C TYR A 31 19.37 15.96 2.90
N MET A 32 19.56 15.96 1.58
CA MET A 32 20.43 15.01 0.91
C MET A 32 21.39 15.72 -0.03
N GLU A 33 22.51 15.06 -0.31
CA GLU A 33 23.42 15.49 -1.35
C GLU A 33 22.69 15.58 -2.69
N LEU A 34 23.02 16.62 -3.46
CA LEU A 34 22.48 16.84 -4.78
C LEU A 34 22.85 15.66 -5.70
N PRO A 35 21.89 14.97 -6.33
CA PRO A 35 22.17 13.90 -7.27
C PRO A 35 23.01 14.40 -8.46
N GLU A 36 23.93 13.57 -8.96
CA GLU A 36 24.87 13.92 -10.04
C GLU A 36 24.16 14.47 -11.28
N GLY A 37 23.08 13.82 -11.73
CA GLY A 37 22.29 14.29 -12.88
C GLY A 37 21.54 15.60 -12.67
N LEU A 38 21.43 16.10 -11.43
CA LEU A 38 20.86 17.41 -11.12
C LEU A 38 21.95 18.49 -11.02
N ARG A 39 23.19 18.10 -10.70
CA ARG A 39 24.36 19.01 -10.66
C ARG A 39 24.65 19.59 -12.04
N GLU A 40 24.61 18.76 -13.08
CA GLU A 40 24.75 19.20 -14.48
C GLU A 40 23.70 20.27 -14.87
N LEU A 41 22.48 20.20 -14.31
CA LEU A 41 21.43 21.20 -14.56
C LEU A 41 21.70 22.54 -13.85
N LEU A 42 22.35 22.52 -12.68
CA LEU A 42 22.75 23.73 -11.99
C LEU A 42 23.90 24.43 -12.70
N GLU A 43 24.88 23.66 -13.20
CA GLU A 43 25.99 24.16 -14.02
C GLU A 43 25.49 24.86 -15.30
N LEU A 44 24.44 24.31 -15.93
CA LEU A 44 23.79 24.93 -17.09
C LEU A 44 22.98 26.20 -16.76
N ALA A 45 22.60 26.39 -15.49
CA ALA A 45 21.78 27.50 -15.05
C ALA A 45 22.58 28.71 -14.53
N GLU A 46 23.92 28.64 -14.54
CA GLU A 46 24.85 29.67 -14.00
C GLU A 46 24.46 30.13 -12.57
N ALA A 47 23.98 29.21 -11.74
CA ALA A 47 23.55 29.52 -10.38
C ALA A 47 24.79 29.76 -9.50
N GLU A 48 24.97 30.97 -8.97
CA GLU A 48 26.06 31.25 -8.03
C GLU A 48 25.94 30.38 -6.76
N GLY A 49 27.00 29.63 -6.41
CA GLY A 49 27.09 28.86 -5.15
C GLY A 49 26.97 27.33 -5.26
N GLU A 50 27.33 26.74 -6.41
CA GLU A 50 27.18 25.29 -6.72
C GLU A 50 27.80 24.32 -5.69
N ASP A 51 28.83 24.74 -4.96
CA ASP A 51 29.61 23.85 -4.08
C ASP A 51 28.91 23.49 -2.75
N ASP A 52 27.91 24.27 -2.31
CA ASP A 52 27.21 24.08 -1.02
C ASP A 52 25.68 23.83 -1.17
N VAL A 53 25.25 23.33 -2.34
CA VAL A 53 23.83 23.07 -2.60
C VAL A 53 23.42 21.67 -2.10
N VAL A 54 22.37 21.63 -1.28
CA VAL A 54 21.71 20.40 -0.82
C VAL A 54 20.24 20.39 -1.21
N CYS A 55 19.66 19.20 -1.40
CA CYS A 55 18.23 19.04 -1.65
C CYS A 55 17.49 18.83 -0.33
N MET A 56 16.41 19.58 -0.11
CA MET A 56 15.46 19.28 0.96
C MET A 56 14.38 18.33 0.46
N LEU A 57 14.17 17.22 1.17
CA LEU A 57 13.13 16.25 0.83
C LEU A 57 11.76 16.72 1.31
N LEU A 58 10.84 16.91 0.36
CA LEU A 58 9.46 17.29 0.66
C LEU A 58 8.57 16.08 0.96
N GLN A 59 8.96 14.90 0.45
CA GLN A 59 8.25 13.64 0.61
C GLN A 59 9.23 12.52 0.93
N SER A 60 8.73 11.43 1.52
CA SER A 60 9.56 10.30 1.87
C SER A 60 10.06 9.57 0.61
N LEU A 61 11.30 9.10 0.64
CA LEU A 61 11.96 8.39 -0.46
C LEU A 61 12.38 6.98 -0.03
N TYR A 62 12.56 6.10 -1.01
CA TYR A 62 13.19 4.80 -0.79
C TYR A 62 14.55 4.95 -0.13
N GLY A 63 14.83 4.10 0.87
CA GLY A 63 16.07 4.11 1.64
C GLY A 63 16.05 4.98 2.90
N LEU A 64 15.03 5.84 3.09
CA LEU A 64 14.85 6.53 4.36
C LEU A 64 14.34 5.55 5.44
N LYS A 65 14.94 5.59 6.63
CA LYS A 65 14.60 4.68 7.74
C LYS A 65 13.14 4.79 8.18
N GLN A 66 12.55 5.99 8.06
CA GLN A 66 11.18 6.29 8.45
C GLN A 66 10.16 6.12 7.32
N ALA A 67 10.58 5.87 6.06
CA ALA A 67 9.66 5.85 4.92
C ALA A 67 8.49 4.85 5.11
N SER A 68 8.79 3.62 5.53
CA SER A 68 7.77 2.59 5.78
C SER A 68 6.80 2.97 6.89
N ARG A 69 7.29 3.65 7.94
CA ARG A 69 6.44 4.11 9.05
C ARG A 69 5.51 5.24 8.59
N VAL A 70 6.05 6.23 7.87
CA VAL A 70 5.27 7.35 7.35
C VAL A 70 4.20 6.85 6.37
N TRP A 71 4.53 5.89 5.52
CA TRP A 71 3.54 5.22 4.68
C TRP A 71 2.42 4.56 5.52
N ASN A 72 2.79 3.74 6.50
CA ASN A 72 1.81 3.06 7.36
C ASN A 72 0.87 4.05 8.06
N GLU A 73 1.40 5.13 8.62
CA GLU A 73 0.60 6.19 9.26
C GLU A 73 -0.30 6.93 8.26
N THR A 74 0.15 7.08 7.01
CA THR A 74 -0.60 7.76 5.94
C THR A 74 -1.79 6.91 5.48
N ILE A 75 -1.57 5.62 5.22
CA ILE A 75 -2.63 4.71 4.79
C ILE A 75 -3.62 4.39 5.92
N ASP A 76 -3.14 4.23 7.16
CA ASP A 76 -3.99 4.04 8.35
C ASP A 76 -4.99 5.19 8.52
N LYS A 77 -4.51 6.45 8.46
CA LYS A 77 -5.38 7.64 8.54
C LYS A 77 -6.42 7.65 7.42
N HIS A 78 -6.05 7.23 6.21
CA HIS A 78 -6.99 7.17 5.10
C HIS A 78 -8.05 6.08 5.28
N LEU A 79 -7.64 4.86 5.63
CA LEU A 79 -8.56 3.75 5.89
C LEU A 79 -9.54 4.09 7.02
N LYS A 80 -9.07 4.68 8.12
CA LYS A 80 -9.92 5.18 9.21
C LYS A 80 -10.91 6.23 8.75
N SER A 81 -10.50 7.15 7.89
CA SER A 81 -11.42 8.14 7.32
C SER A 81 -12.51 7.52 6.43
N MET A 82 -12.28 6.32 5.90
CA MET A 82 -13.27 5.51 5.17
C MET A 82 -14.09 4.58 6.09
N GLY A 83 -13.93 4.69 7.41
CA GLY A 83 -14.68 3.94 8.42
C GLY A 83 -14.11 2.55 8.73
N PHE A 84 -12.86 2.28 8.36
CA PHE A 84 -12.18 1.04 8.74
C PHE A 84 -11.49 1.17 10.09
N GLU A 85 -11.49 0.09 10.85
CA GLU A 85 -10.72 -0.02 12.09
C GLU A 85 -9.70 -1.17 11.98
N PRO A 86 -8.48 -1.01 12.51
CA PRO A 86 -7.51 -2.11 12.56
C PRO A 86 -7.99 -3.21 13.51
N ALA A 87 -7.76 -4.45 13.15
CA ALA A 87 -8.12 -5.61 13.95
C ALA A 87 -7.16 -5.75 15.14
N ASP A 88 -7.70 -6.08 16.31
CA ASP A 88 -6.91 -6.28 17.54
C ASP A 88 -5.83 -7.35 17.39
N ALA A 89 -6.11 -8.39 16.59
CA ALA A 89 -5.21 -9.52 16.38
C ALA A 89 -4.07 -9.20 15.40
N ASP A 90 -4.28 -8.29 14.46
CA ASP A 90 -3.32 -7.94 13.41
C ASP A 90 -3.57 -6.49 12.92
N PRO A 91 -2.71 -5.53 13.29
CA PRO A 91 -2.83 -4.13 12.89
C PRO A 91 -2.70 -3.87 11.38
N CYS A 92 -2.26 -4.86 10.60
CA CYS A 92 -2.23 -4.79 9.14
C CYS A 92 -3.57 -5.21 8.51
N VAL A 93 -4.51 -5.74 9.29
CA VAL A 93 -5.85 -6.12 8.86
C VAL A 93 -6.83 -5.09 9.38
N TYR A 94 -7.66 -4.57 8.49
CA TYR A 94 -8.68 -3.57 8.76
C TYR A 94 -10.05 -4.15 8.44
N THR A 95 -11.04 -3.85 9.28
CA THR A 95 -12.41 -4.33 9.11
C THR A 95 -13.39 -3.17 9.12
N ARG A 96 -14.45 -3.27 8.31
CA ARG A 96 -15.57 -2.34 8.29
C ARG A 96 -16.87 -3.10 8.03
N GLY A 97 -17.92 -2.71 8.76
CA GLY A 97 -19.23 -3.36 8.67
C GLY A 97 -19.23 -4.76 9.28
N GLU A 98 -20.37 -5.44 9.18
CA GLU A 98 -20.60 -6.78 9.71
C GLU A 98 -21.55 -7.55 8.76
N GLY A 99 -21.54 -8.89 8.83
CA GLY A 99 -22.43 -9.73 8.04
C GLY A 99 -22.24 -9.56 6.52
N ASP A 100 -23.32 -9.22 5.80
CA ASP A 100 -23.30 -9.11 4.33
C ASP A 100 -22.57 -7.86 3.82
N ASP A 101 -22.45 -6.82 4.65
CA ASP A 101 -21.74 -5.58 4.33
C ASP A 101 -20.29 -5.59 4.81
N GLU A 102 -19.83 -6.71 5.38
CA GLU A 102 -18.47 -6.83 5.87
C GLU A 102 -17.44 -6.65 4.74
N CYS A 103 -16.43 -5.84 5.02
CA CYS A 103 -15.27 -5.65 4.19
C CYS A 103 -14.00 -5.75 5.03
N ILE A 104 -13.03 -6.50 4.53
CA ILE A 104 -11.74 -6.72 5.17
C ILE A 104 -10.65 -6.24 4.21
N VAL A 105 -9.79 -5.34 4.68
CA VAL A 105 -8.60 -4.89 3.95
C VAL A 105 -7.37 -5.41 4.67
N CYS A 106 -6.47 -6.07 3.97
CA CYS A 106 -5.17 -6.50 4.50
C CYS A 106 -4.05 -5.78 3.75
N LEU A 107 -3.16 -5.13 4.50
CA LEU A 107 -2.03 -4.40 3.96
C LEU A 107 -0.71 -5.16 4.17
N TYR A 108 0.12 -5.22 3.14
CA TYR A 108 1.51 -5.63 3.25
C TYR A 108 2.38 -4.71 2.39
N VAL A 109 2.89 -3.64 3.02
CA VAL A 109 3.67 -2.59 2.37
C VAL A 109 2.93 -1.99 1.17
N ASP A 110 3.27 -2.39 -0.05
CA ASP A 110 2.69 -1.93 -1.32
C ASP A 110 1.49 -2.78 -1.78
N ASP A 111 1.35 -4.00 -1.26
CA ASP A 111 0.23 -4.88 -1.56
C ASP A 111 -0.98 -4.57 -0.67
N MET A 112 -2.16 -4.50 -1.30
CA MET A 112 -3.46 -4.37 -0.64
C MET A 112 -4.39 -5.50 -1.11
N LEU A 113 -4.90 -6.28 -0.16
CA LEU A 113 -5.97 -7.26 -0.42
C LEU A 113 -7.27 -6.72 0.13
N ILE A 114 -8.32 -6.73 -0.68
CA ILE A 114 -9.66 -6.26 -0.30
C ILE A 114 -10.61 -7.43 -0.45
N ALA A 115 -11.32 -7.77 0.62
CA ALA A 115 -12.25 -8.88 0.66
C ALA A 115 -13.65 -8.44 1.08
N SER A 116 -14.68 -8.84 0.32
CA SER A 116 -16.09 -8.62 0.67
C SER A 116 -16.98 -9.65 -0.03
N ARG A 117 -18.20 -9.85 0.49
CA ARG A 117 -19.25 -10.63 -0.20
C ARG A 117 -19.83 -9.90 -1.41
N GLN A 118 -19.66 -8.58 -1.47
CA GLN A 118 -20.23 -7.73 -2.50
C GLN A 118 -19.12 -7.06 -3.34
N LYS A 119 -19.01 -7.40 -4.63
CA LYS A 119 -18.08 -6.74 -5.56
C LYS A 119 -18.20 -5.21 -5.57
N ALA A 120 -19.42 -4.68 -5.39
CA ALA A 120 -19.66 -3.25 -5.32
C ALA A 120 -18.95 -2.57 -4.13
N VAL A 121 -18.83 -3.28 -3.00
CA VAL A 121 -18.09 -2.81 -1.83
C VAL A 121 -16.59 -2.79 -2.12
N ILE A 122 -16.05 -3.83 -2.74
CA ILE A 122 -14.64 -3.87 -3.18
C ILE A 122 -14.34 -2.70 -4.12
N ALA A 123 -15.18 -2.49 -5.14
CA ALA A 123 -15.04 -1.39 -6.09
C ALA A 123 -15.08 -0.01 -5.40
N THR A 124 -15.93 0.16 -4.40
CA THR A 124 -16.04 1.41 -3.62
C THR A 124 -14.78 1.65 -2.79
N VAL A 125 -14.22 0.61 -2.17
CA VAL A 125 -12.96 0.71 -1.41
C VAL A 125 -11.79 1.03 -2.33
N LYS A 126 -11.71 0.38 -3.50
CA LYS A 126 -10.72 0.72 -4.53
C LYS A 126 -10.85 2.17 -4.98
N ALA A 127 -12.06 2.63 -5.29
CA ALA A 127 -12.30 4.01 -5.71
C ALA A 127 -11.90 5.03 -4.62
N GLY A 128 -12.34 4.81 -3.37
CA GLY A 128 -11.98 5.70 -2.25
C GLY A 128 -10.49 5.69 -1.93
N THR A 129 -9.80 4.57 -2.15
CA THR A 129 -8.33 4.50 -2.04
C THR A 129 -7.66 5.23 -3.19
N ALA A 130 -8.19 5.10 -4.41
CA ALA A 130 -7.71 5.75 -5.62
C ALA A 130 -7.82 7.29 -5.60
N GLU A 131 -8.65 7.86 -4.71
CA GLU A 131 -8.75 9.32 -4.51
C GLU A 131 -7.43 9.93 -3.99
N LYS A 132 -6.62 9.16 -3.26
CA LYS A 132 -5.35 9.63 -2.69
C LYS A 132 -4.12 8.91 -3.21
N PHE A 133 -4.27 7.66 -3.65
CA PHE A 133 -3.15 6.82 -4.00
C PHE A 133 -3.34 6.23 -5.39
N LEU A 134 -2.28 6.22 -6.20
CA LEU A 134 -2.33 5.59 -7.50
C LEU A 134 -2.38 4.07 -7.31
N LEU A 135 -3.50 3.45 -7.68
CA LEU A 135 -3.65 2.01 -7.63
C LEU A 135 -3.33 1.38 -8.98
N LYS A 136 -2.49 0.35 -8.95
CA LYS A 136 -2.29 -0.60 -10.04
C LYS A 136 -3.09 -1.86 -9.71
N ASP A 137 -4.09 -2.14 -10.55
CA ASP A 137 -4.79 -3.42 -10.47
C ASP A 137 -3.85 -4.50 -11.03
N ILE A 138 -3.51 -5.47 -10.19
CA ILE A 138 -2.60 -6.56 -10.55
C ILE A 138 -3.35 -7.78 -11.10
N GLY A 139 -4.66 -7.66 -11.33
CA GLY A 139 -5.42 -8.62 -12.12
C GLY A 139 -5.39 -10.01 -11.50
N ALA A 140 -6.11 -10.16 -10.39
CA ALA A 140 -6.54 -11.47 -9.92
C ALA A 140 -7.90 -11.29 -9.23
N GLU A 141 -8.98 -11.40 -10.01
CA GLU A 141 -10.27 -11.82 -9.46
C GLU A 141 -10.04 -13.21 -8.85
N GLN A 142 -9.87 -13.30 -7.54
CA GLN A 142 -9.75 -14.58 -6.85
C GLN A 142 -11.16 -15.04 -6.45
N VAL A 143 -11.78 -15.83 -7.33
CA VAL A 143 -13.08 -16.44 -7.08
C VAL A 143 -12.87 -17.86 -6.56
N GLY A 144 -13.03 -18.04 -5.24
CA GLY A 144 -13.07 -19.36 -4.58
C GLY A 144 -11.74 -19.87 -4.00
N ALA A 145 -11.83 -20.98 -3.26
CA ALA A 145 -10.69 -21.63 -2.62
C ALA A 145 -9.69 -22.13 -3.67
N THR A 146 -8.56 -21.44 -3.81
CA THR A 146 -7.44 -21.92 -4.61
C THR A 146 -6.47 -22.65 -3.67
N VAL A 147 -6.19 -23.93 -3.95
CA VAL A 147 -5.10 -24.68 -3.29
C VAL A 147 -3.79 -24.27 -3.93
N ILE A 148 -2.85 -23.81 -3.11
CA ILE A 148 -1.68 -23.03 -3.56
C ILE A 148 -0.39 -23.88 -3.50
N TYR A 149 -0.44 -25.05 -2.82
CA TYR A 149 0.30 -26.33 -3.01
C TYR A 149 -0.11 -27.29 -1.86
N GLU A 150 -0.07 -28.62 -2.04
CA GLU A 150 -0.22 -29.62 -0.96
C GLU A 150 1.15 -30.00 -0.38
N ASP A 151 1.36 -29.76 0.92
CA ASP A 151 2.08 -30.72 1.75
C ASP A 151 1.09 -31.32 2.76
N ASN A 152 1.43 -32.48 3.32
CA ASN A 152 0.54 -33.35 4.10
C ASN A 152 -0.04 -32.74 5.41
N GLN A 153 0.02 -31.42 5.64
CA GLN A 153 -0.42 -30.79 6.90
C GLN A 153 -1.34 -29.55 6.78
N GLY A 154 -1.78 -29.13 5.59
CA GLY A 154 -2.92 -28.20 5.43
C GLY A 154 -2.64 -26.73 5.81
N ALA A 155 -1.89 -26.00 4.98
CA ALA A 155 -1.62 -24.57 5.12
C ALA A 155 -2.16 -23.73 3.94
N MET A 156 -2.41 -22.42 4.17
CA MET A 156 -2.83 -21.43 3.16
C MET A 156 -1.74 -20.37 2.94
N ALA A 157 -1.41 -20.02 1.70
CA ALA A 157 -0.33 -19.06 1.37
C ALA A 157 -0.62 -18.22 0.10
N LEU A 158 -0.28 -16.93 0.07
CA LEU A 158 -0.46 -16.03 -1.08
C LEU A 158 0.69 -16.19 -2.10
N ALA A 159 0.37 -16.33 -3.39
CA ALA A 159 1.36 -16.31 -4.48
C ALA A 159 1.42 -14.91 -5.12
N LYS A 160 2.59 -14.27 -5.03
CA LYS A 160 2.92 -13.00 -5.71
C LYS A 160 3.46 -13.34 -7.10
N ASN A 161 2.90 -12.79 -8.18
CA ASN A 161 3.52 -12.91 -9.51
C ASN A 161 4.87 -12.20 -9.51
N ARG A 162 5.88 -12.80 -10.15
CA ARG A 162 7.24 -12.25 -10.28
C ARG A 162 7.20 -10.88 -10.96
N ARG A 163 7.70 -9.83 -10.27
CA ARG A 163 8.07 -8.54 -10.87
C ARG A 163 9.24 -8.76 -11.86
N TRP A 164 9.14 -8.17 -13.04
CA TRP A 164 10.28 -7.93 -13.93
C TRP A 164 10.97 -6.63 -13.52
#